data_AF-A0A9E0W8N3-F1
#
_entry.id   AF-A0A9E0W8N3-F1
#
_cell.length_a   1.000
_cell.length_b   1.000
_cell.length_c   1.000
_cell.angle_alpha   90.00
_cell.angle_beta   90.00
_cell.angle_gamma   90.00
#
_symmetry.space_group_name_H-M   'P 1'
#
loop_
_entity.id
_entity.type
_entity.pdbx_description
1 polymer ?
#
loop_
_entity_poly.entity_id
_entity_poly.type
_entity_poly.pdbx_seq_one_letter_code
_entity_poly.pdbx_strand_id
1 'polypeptide(L)'
;ITTNPDITRIVTSMGFDKIFIIVREPASRIEELEEIPVLRASEQDVRDRVLAAHKVLMGLNKQNRDEFKNLVRALEVEEPG
;
A
#
# COMPACT_ATOMS: atom_id res chain seq x y z
N ILE A 1 -0.45 -15.44 6.30
CA ILE A 1 -0.76 -14.52 7.42
C ILE A 1 0.44 -14.53 8.35
N THR A 2 0.98 -13.36 8.74
CA THR A 2 2.15 -13.25 9.64
C THR A 2 1.75 -12.51 10.92
N THR A 3 2.21 -13.00 12.06
CA THR A 3 2.08 -12.35 13.38
C THR A 3 3.43 -11.90 13.93
N ASN A 4 4.44 -11.79 13.05
CA ASN A 4 5.79 -11.39 13.45
C ASN A 4 5.80 -9.93 13.96
N PRO A 5 6.18 -9.70 15.24
CA PRO A 5 6.15 -8.37 15.85
C PRO A 5 7.11 -7.37 15.20
N ASP A 6 8.22 -7.82 14.60
CA ASP A 6 9.13 -6.94 13.88
C ASP A 6 8.49 -6.40 12.61
N ILE A 7 7.77 -7.26 11.87
CA ILE A 7 7.01 -6.85 10.69
C ILE A 7 5.90 -5.87 11.10
N THR A 8 5.17 -6.19 12.17
CA THR A 8 4.13 -5.29 12.72
C THR A 8 4.71 -3.93 13.08
N ARG A 9 5.86 -3.87 13.75
CA ARG A 9 6.52 -2.61 14.11
C ARG A 9 6.91 -1.79 12.89
N ILE A 10 7.41 -2.44 11.84
CA ILE A 10 7.77 -1.77 10.58
C ILE A 10 6.52 -1.15 9.95
N VAL A 11 5.43 -1.90 9.76
CA VAL A 11 4.21 -1.35 9.15
C VAL A 11 3.56 -0.27 10.00
N THR A 12 3.59 -0.39 11.32
CA THR A 12 3.15 0.68 12.23
C THR A 12 4.02 1.93 12.11
N SER A 13 5.35 1.81 12.00
CA SER A 13 6.22 2.98 11.78
C SER A 13 5.96 3.69 10.46
N MET A 14 5.50 2.97 9.43
CA MET A 14 5.05 3.55 8.17
C MET A 14 3.66 4.22 8.28
N GLY A 15 2.99 4.13 9.43
CA GLY A 15 1.67 4.72 9.66
C GLY A 15 0.52 3.94 9.03
N PHE A 16 0.71 2.67 8.72
CA PHE A 16 -0.32 1.84 8.07
C PHE A 16 -1.52 1.58 8.98
N ASP A 17 -1.34 1.66 10.29
CA ASP A 17 -2.40 1.60 11.30
C ASP A 17 -3.46 2.71 11.14
N LYS A 18 -3.17 3.78 10.40
CA LYS A 18 -4.12 4.84 10.07
C LYS A 18 -5.10 4.48 8.96
N ILE A 19 -4.78 3.48 8.14
CA ILE A 19 -5.57 3.10 6.95
C ILE A 19 -5.93 1.62 6.91
N PHE A 20 -5.23 0.77 7.68
CA PHE A 20 -5.46 -0.65 7.77
C PHE A 20 -5.75 -1.07 9.22
N ILE A 21 -6.61 -2.08 9.36
CA ILE A 21 -6.79 -2.80 10.63
C ILE A 21 -5.70 -3.86 10.74
N ILE A 22 -4.79 -3.70 11.69
CA ILE A 22 -3.72 -4.68 11.94
C ILE A 22 -4.21 -5.70 12.98
N VAL A 23 -4.51 -6.91 12.51
CA VAL A 23 -4.93 -8.03 13.36
C VAL A 23 -3.70 -8.72 13.95
N ARG A 24 -3.75 -9.03 15.26
CA ARG A 24 -2.65 -9.70 15.98
C ARG A 24 -2.77 -11.21 16.00
N GLU A 25 -3.98 -11.70 15.78
CA GLU A 25 -4.29 -13.11 15.70
C GLU A 25 -4.59 -13.48 14.24
N PRO A 26 -4.10 -14.62 13.75
CA PRO A 26 -4.43 -15.07 12.42
C PRO A 26 -5.92 -15.43 12.33
N ALA A 27 -6.49 -15.31 11.12
CA ALA A 27 -7.83 -15.79 10.87
C ALA A 27 -7.95 -17.27 11.26
N SER A 28 -8.94 -17.60 12.08
CA SER A 28 -9.17 -18.97 12.58
C SER A 28 -9.74 -19.90 11.52
N ARG A 29 -10.37 -19.35 10.47
CA ARG A 29 -11.01 -20.10 9.38
C ARG A 29 -10.60 -19.53 8.05
N ILE A 30 -10.22 -20.41 7.12
CA ILE A 30 -9.85 -20.03 5.75
C ILE A 30 -11.08 -19.54 4.97
N GLU A 31 -12.27 -20.03 5.31
CA GLU A 31 -13.53 -19.66 4.67
C GLU A 31 -13.88 -18.17 4.83
N GLU A 32 -13.23 -17.46 5.77
CA GLU A 32 -13.39 -16.02 6.01
C GLU A 32 -12.48 -15.17 5.11
N LEU A 33 -11.63 -15.80 4.30
CA LEU A 33 -10.68 -15.14 3.41
C LEU A 33 -11.14 -15.29 1.96
N GLU A 34 -11.42 -14.16 1.32
CA GLU A 34 -11.71 -14.11 -0.12
C GLU A 34 -10.43 -13.85 -0.92
N GLU A 35 -10.30 -14.51 -2.06
CA GLU A 35 -9.22 -14.21 -3.00
C GLU A 35 -9.46 -12.85 -3.66
N ILE A 36 -8.40 -12.04 -3.76
CA ILE A 36 -8.50 -10.75 -4.44
C ILE A 36 -8.74 -11.00 -5.93
N PRO A 37 -9.82 -10.46 -6.52
CA PRO A 37 -10.14 -10.71 -7.90
C PRO A 37 -9.06 -10.12 -8.82
N VAL A 38 -8.70 -10.87 -9.85
CA VAL A 38 -7.82 -10.35 -10.91
C VAL A 38 -8.64 -9.40 -11.78
N LEU A 39 -8.36 -8.11 -11.66
CA LEU A 39 -8.95 -7.08 -12.49
C LEU A 39 -8.12 -6.88 -13.75
N ARG A 40 -8.74 -6.94 -14.92
CA ARG A 40 -8.11 -6.43 -16.15
C ARG A 40 -8.05 -4.92 -16.05
N ALA A 41 -6.87 -4.36 -16.26
CA ALA A 41 -6.60 -2.94 -16.22
C ALA A 41 -5.64 -2.61 -17.37
N SER A 42 -5.82 -1.46 -18.00
CA SER A 42 -4.79 -0.95 -18.92
C SER A 42 -3.53 -0.56 -18.12
N GLU A 43 -2.40 -0.42 -18.80
CA GLU A 43 -1.18 0.07 -18.17
C GLU A 43 -1.41 1.45 -17.52
N GLN A 44 -2.19 2.31 -18.18
CA GLN A 44 -2.57 3.61 -17.65
C GLN A 44 -3.39 3.50 -16.37
N ASP A 45 -4.39 2.61 -16.32
CA ASP A 45 -5.20 2.40 -15.10
C ASP A 45 -4.35 1.90 -13.92
N VAL A 46 -3.36 1.04 -14.19
CA VAL A 46 -2.43 0.56 -13.16
C VAL A 46 -1.55 1.70 -12.69
N ARG A 47 -0.99 2.49 -13.61
CA ARG A 47 -0.17 3.67 -13.31
C ARG A 47 -0.92 4.66 -12.41
N ASP A 48 -2.15 5.02 -12.78
CA ASP A 48 -2.96 5.97 -12.02
C ASP A 48 -3.29 5.44 -10.61
N ARG A 49 -3.62 4.15 -10.49
CA ARG A 49 -3.84 3.51 -9.17
C ARG A 49 -2.58 3.49 -8.32
N VAL A 50 -1.44 3.15 -8.90
CA VAL A 50 -0.14 3.14 -8.20
C VAL A 50 0.20 4.55 -7.71
N LEU A 51 0.03 5.55 -8.57
CA LEU A 51 0.31 6.94 -8.24
C LEU A 51 -0.60 7.43 -7.10
N ALA A 52 -1.90 7.15 -7.19
CA ALA A 52 -2.87 7.50 -6.15
C ALA A 52 -2.53 6.85 -4.81
N ALA A 53 -2.18 5.55 -4.80
CA ALA A 53 -1.78 4.84 -3.59
C ALA A 53 -0.54 5.49 -2.93
N HIS A 54 0.49 5.81 -3.71
CA HIS A 54 1.69 6.46 -3.16
C HIS A 54 1.41 7.86 -2.61
N LYS A 55 0.54 8.65 -3.26
CA LYS A 55 0.12 9.96 -2.74
C LYS A 55 -0.59 9.82 -1.39
N VAL A 56 -1.43 8.80 -1.21
CA VAL A 56 -2.05 8.50 0.09
C VAL A 56 -0.99 8.15 1.13
N LEU A 57 -0.03 7.27 0.79
CA LEU A 57 1.05 6.89 1.70
C LEU A 57 1.91 8.08 2.13
N MET A 58 2.21 9.00 1.21
CA MET A 58 2.93 10.26 1.49
C MET A 58 2.16 11.18 2.45
N GLY A 59 0.83 11.07 2.50
CA GLY A 59 -0.02 11.83 3.41
C GLY A 59 -0.03 11.30 4.86
N LEU A 60 0.41 10.06 5.09
CA LEU A 60 0.31 9.42 6.41
C LEU A 60 1.29 9.99 7.43
N ASN A 61 2.52 10.32 7.00
CA ASN A 61 3.55 10.94 7.81
C ASN A 61 4.66 11.57 6.94
N LYS A 62 5.52 12.41 7.55
CA LYS A 62 6.60 13.10 6.85
C LYS A 62 7.66 12.14 6.27
N GLN A 63 7.98 11.06 6.97
CA GLN A 63 8.96 10.08 6.52
C GLN A 63 8.54 9.44 5.20
N ASN A 64 7.29 8.96 5.10
CA ASN A 64 6.74 8.43 3.86
C ASN A 64 6.75 9.47 2.73
N ARG A 65 6.46 10.74 3.05
CA ARG A 65 6.54 11.83 2.06
C ARG A 65 7.96 11.95 1.50
N ASP A 66 8.97 11.92 2.36
CA ASP A 66 10.36 12.07 1.95
C ASP A 66 10.90 10.85 1.19
N GLU A 67 10.46 9.64 1.55
CA GLU A 67 10.77 8.37 0.87
C GLU A 67 10.16 8.33 -0.55
N PHE A 68 8.86 8.61 -0.68
CA PHE A 68 8.13 8.36 -1.94
C PHE A 68 8.10 9.55 -2.91
N LYS A 69 8.50 10.76 -2.50
CA LYS A 69 8.43 11.96 -3.37
C LYS A 69 9.15 11.81 -4.71
N ASN A 70 10.29 11.11 -4.73
CA ASN A 70 11.07 10.93 -5.96
C ASN A 70 10.39 9.94 -6.90
N LEU A 71 9.84 8.85 -6.35
CA LEU A 71 9.08 7.86 -7.11
C LEU A 71 7.82 8.47 -7.72
N VAL A 72 7.04 9.21 -6.92
CA VAL A 72 5.82 9.89 -7.40
C VAL A 72 6.14 10.88 -8.50
N ARG A 73 7.20 11.69 -8.36
CA ARG A 73 7.64 12.61 -9.41
C ARG A 73 8.03 11.90 -10.69
N ALA A 74 8.75 10.78 -10.61
CA ALA A 74 9.12 10.00 -11.80
C ALA A 74 7.88 9.47 -12.52
N LEU A 75 6.92 8.91 -11.78
CA LEU A 75 5.68 8.38 -12.33
C LEU A 75 4.75 9.44 -12.94
N GLU A 76 4.82 10.69 -12.45
CA GLU A 76 4.08 11.84 -13.00
C GLU A 76 4.69 12.42 -14.27
N VAL A 77 6.00 12.24 -14.48
CA VAL A 77 6.74 12.79 -15.62
C VAL A 77 6.81 11.81 -16.80
N GLU A 78 6.74 10.51 -16.54
CA GLU A 78 6.56 9.52 -17.60
C GLU A 78 5.23 9.78 -18.32
N GLU A 79 5.30 10.29 -19.56
CA GLU A 79 4.13 10.43 -20.42
C GLU A 79 3.54 9.05 -20.75
N PRO A 80 2.21 8.92 -20.81
CA PRO A 80 1.57 7.73 -21.35
C PRO A 80 1.99 7.56 -22.81
N GLY A 81 2.69 6.46 -23.12
CA GLY A 81 2.96 6.04 -24.50
C GLY A 81 1.72 5.49 -25.19
#